data_AF-Q3UYI2-F1
#
_entry.id   AF-Q3UYI2-F1
#
_cell.length_a   1.000
_cell.length_b   1.000
_cell.length_c   1.000
_cell.angle_alpha   90.00
_cell.angle_beta   90.00
_cell.angle_gamma   90.00
#
_symmetry.space_group_name_H-M   'P 1'
#
loop_
_entity.id
_entity.type
_entity.pdbx_description
1 polymer ?
#
loop_
_entity_poly.entity_id
_entity_poly.type
_entity_poly.pdbx_seq_one_letter_code
_entity_poly.pdbx_strand_id
1 'polypeptide(L)'
;DEVDGMAGNEDRGGIQELIGLIKHTKIPIICMCNDRNHPKIRSLVHYCFDLRFQRPRVEQIKSAMLSIAFKEGLKIPPPAMNEIILGANQDVRQVLHNLSMWCAQSKALTYDQAKADSQRAKKDIRLGPFDVTRKVFAAGEETAHMSLMDKSDLFFHDYSIAPLFVQENYLHVKPVAAGGDMKKHLMLLSRAADSICDGDLVDNQIRSKQNWSLLPTQAIYASVLPGELMRGYMTQFPSFPSWLGKHSSTGKHDRIVQDLSLHMSLRTYSSKRTVNMDYLSHIRDALVRPLTSQGVERAQHVIKLMDTYYLMKEDFENIMEVSSWGGKPSAFSKLDPKVKAAFTRAYNKEAHLTPYSLQVVKTSRLSTGPALDSEYSEEFQEDDTQSEKEQDTVETDAMIKKKTRSSKPSKSEREKESKKGKGKNWKK
;
A
#
# COMPACT_ATOMS: atom_id res chain seq x y z
N ASP A 1 -1.71 9.41 19.21
CA ASP A 1 -2.02 8.01 19.54
C ASP A 1 -2.82 7.43 18.38
N GLU A 2 -2.94 6.10 18.27
CA GLU A 2 -3.80 5.41 17.29
C GLU A 2 -3.61 5.87 15.83
N VAL A 3 -2.36 6.03 15.37
CA VAL A 3 -2.07 6.57 14.03
C VAL A 3 -2.54 5.64 12.90
N ASP A 4 -2.75 4.36 13.18
CA ASP A 4 -3.37 3.40 12.27
C ASP A 4 -4.88 3.58 12.12
N GLY A 5 -5.52 4.27 13.07
CA GLY A 5 -6.94 4.63 13.05
C GLY A 5 -7.28 5.77 12.09
N MET A 6 -6.28 6.54 11.63
CA MET A 6 -6.50 7.65 10.69
C MET A 6 -7.01 7.12 9.34
N ALA A 7 -8.32 7.18 9.15
CA ALA A 7 -9.04 6.50 8.08
C ALA A 7 -10.29 7.26 7.63
N GLY A 8 -10.80 6.91 6.45
CA GLY A 8 -11.99 7.54 5.90
C GLY A 8 -11.74 8.93 5.31
N ASN A 9 -12.83 9.59 4.94
CA ASN A 9 -12.78 10.95 4.39
C ASN A 9 -12.55 12.02 5.46
N GLU A 10 -12.76 11.71 6.74
CA GLU A 10 -12.52 12.63 7.85
C GLU A 10 -11.02 12.93 8.04
N ASP A 11 -10.17 11.91 7.88
CA ASP A 11 -8.70 12.02 8.01
C ASP A 11 -7.97 11.90 6.66
N ARG A 12 -8.62 12.32 5.56
CA ARG A 12 -8.07 12.17 4.20
C ARG A 12 -6.72 12.90 4.11
N GLY A 13 -5.68 12.14 3.78
CA GLY A 13 -4.31 12.66 3.65
C GLY A 13 -3.59 12.89 4.98
N GLY A 14 -4.19 12.58 6.13
CA GLY A 14 -3.61 12.88 7.45
C GLY A 14 -2.23 12.26 7.67
N ILE A 15 -1.97 11.05 7.16
CA ILE A 15 -0.65 10.41 7.25
C ILE A 15 0.41 11.18 6.44
N GLN A 16 0.05 11.72 5.27
CA GLN A 16 1.00 12.47 4.45
C GLN A 16 1.36 13.81 5.11
N GLU A 17 0.37 14.48 5.70
CA GLU A 17 0.60 15.71 6.45
C GLU A 17 1.44 15.45 7.71
N LEU A 18 1.16 14.35 8.43
CA LEU A 18 1.94 13.94 9.59
C LEU A 18 3.41 13.67 9.22
N ILE A 19 3.67 13.02 8.08
CA ILE A 19 5.04 12.84 7.56
C ILE A 19 5.67 14.20 7.24
N GLY A 20 4.91 15.15 6.67
CA GLY A 20 5.35 16.53 6.45
C GLY A 20 5.77 17.21 7.75
N LEU A 21 4.97 17.10 8.80
CA LEU A 21 5.28 17.64 10.12
C LEU A 21 6.54 17.01 10.72
N ILE A 22 6.69 15.70 10.64
CA ILE A 22 7.88 14.98 11.16
C ILE A 22 9.17 15.48 10.49
N LYS A 23 9.13 15.83 9.20
CA LYS A 23 10.32 16.35 8.49
C LYS A 23 10.78 17.73 8.97
N HIS A 24 9.88 18.54 9.51
CA HIS A 24 10.16 19.93 9.87
C HIS A 24 10.04 20.23 11.38
N THR A 25 9.64 19.23 12.17
CA THR A 25 9.42 19.39 13.61
C THR A 25 10.71 19.70 14.37
N LYS A 26 10.58 20.49 15.43
CA LYS A 26 11.63 20.74 16.44
C LYS A 26 11.28 20.15 17.80
N ILE A 27 10.12 19.51 17.90
CA ILE A 27 9.62 18.83 19.09
C ILE A 27 9.54 17.32 18.79
N PRO A 28 9.92 16.45 19.74
CA PRO A 28 9.85 15.01 19.53
C PRO A 28 8.38 14.58 19.39
N ILE A 29 8.07 13.91 18.28
CA ILE A 29 6.75 13.35 18.01
C ILE A 29 6.78 11.85 18.31
N ILE A 30 5.86 11.37 19.15
CA ILE A 30 5.70 9.94 19.46
C ILE A 30 4.40 9.47 18.81
N CYS A 31 4.52 8.63 17.79
CA CYS A 31 3.41 7.97 17.13
C CYS A 31 3.24 6.56 17.69
N MET A 32 2.00 6.18 17.98
CA MET A 32 1.63 4.86 18.51
C MET A 32 0.61 4.23 17.56
N CYS A 33 0.84 2.99 17.14
CA CYS A 33 -0.06 2.20 16.30
C CYS A 33 -0.19 0.78 16.85
N ASN A 34 -1.34 0.14 16.62
CA ASN A 34 -1.54 -1.25 16.98
C ASN A 34 -0.97 -2.22 15.92
N ASP A 35 -1.16 -1.92 14.63
CA ASP A 35 -0.61 -2.74 13.55
C ASP A 35 0.43 -1.99 12.70
N ARG A 36 1.69 -2.38 12.88
CA ARG A 36 2.83 -1.89 12.08
C ARG A 36 2.69 -2.24 10.59
N ASN A 37 2.09 -3.39 10.28
CA ASN A 37 2.02 -3.90 8.91
C ASN A 37 0.87 -3.27 8.11
N HIS A 38 0.07 -2.43 8.75
CA HIS A 38 -1.00 -1.71 8.09
C HIS A 38 -0.44 -0.87 6.92
N PRO A 39 -1.05 -0.93 5.71
CA PRO A 39 -0.52 -0.27 4.51
C PRO A 39 -0.22 1.22 4.69
N LYS A 40 -1.04 1.92 5.50
CA LYS A 40 -0.87 3.36 5.80
C LYS A 40 0.34 3.65 6.69
N ILE A 41 0.68 2.73 7.60
CA ILE A 41 1.81 2.90 8.52
C ILE A 41 3.14 2.61 7.81
N ARG A 42 3.10 1.79 6.76
CA ARG A 42 4.27 1.45 5.96
C ARG A 42 5.01 2.68 5.39
N SER A 43 4.29 3.74 5.01
CA SER A 43 4.91 4.98 4.53
C SER A 43 5.48 5.84 5.67
N LEU A 44 4.86 5.83 6.84
CA LEU A 44 5.26 6.61 8.03
C LEU A 44 6.52 6.05 8.70
N VAL A 45 6.67 4.72 8.75
CA VAL A 45 7.77 4.02 9.45
C VAL A 45 9.15 4.45 8.96
N HIS A 46 9.28 4.90 7.70
CA HIS A 46 10.55 5.38 7.15
C HIS A 46 11.06 6.69 7.77
N TYR A 47 10.21 7.42 8.49
CA TYR A 47 10.52 8.71 9.10
C TYR A 47 10.57 8.65 10.63
N CYS A 48 10.32 7.48 11.21
CA CYS A 48 10.21 7.26 12.65
C CYS A 48 11.21 6.21 13.13
N PHE A 49 11.60 6.29 14.40
CA PHE A 49 12.31 5.20 15.06
C PHE A 49 11.30 4.10 15.45
N ASP A 50 11.43 2.91 14.87
CA ASP A 50 10.51 1.77 15.05
C ASP A 50 10.77 1.06 16.39
N LEU A 51 9.97 1.42 17.40
CA LEU A 51 9.94 0.77 18.71
C LEU A 51 8.80 -0.24 18.79
N ARG A 52 9.15 -1.51 18.96
CA ARG A 52 8.17 -2.61 19.02
C ARG A 52 7.96 -3.08 20.44
N PHE A 53 6.74 -2.92 20.93
CA PHE A 53 6.33 -3.49 22.20
C PHE A 53 6.02 -4.97 22.01
N GLN A 54 6.72 -5.81 22.76
CA GLN A 54 6.39 -7.23 22.86
C GLN A 54 5.43 -7.46 24.01
N ARG A 55 4.62 -8.52 23.91
CA ARG A 55 3.77 -8.96 25.02
C ARG A 55 4.65 -9.27 26.24
N PRO A 56 4.33 -8.74 27.44
CA PRO A 56 5.07 -9.07 28.64
C PRO A 56 4.97 -10.56 28.95
N ARG A 57 5.99 -11.11 29.62
CA ARG A 57 5.96 -12.51 30.05
C ARG A 57 4.90 -12.70 31.13
N VAL A 58 4.28 -13.88 31.13
CA VAL A 58 3.25 -14.24 32.10
C VAL A 58 3.71 -14.03 33.55
N GLU A 59 4.96 -14.36 33.86
CA GLU A 59 5.56 -14.17 35.20
C GLU A 59 5.62 -12.69 35.62
N GLN A 60 5.94 -11.79 34.68
CA GLN A 60 6.01 -10.36 34.93
C GLN A 60 4.63 -9.79 35.24
N ILE A 61 3.62 -10.19 34.45
CA ILE A 61 2.23 -9.79 34.67
C ILE A 61 1.72 -10.36 35.98
N LYS A 62 1.98 -11.65 36.25
CA LYS A 62 1.55 -12.34 37.47
C LYS A 62 2.08 -11.67 38.74
N SER A 63 3.37 -11.32 38.76
CA SER A 63 3.97 -10.62 39.89
C SER A 63 3.31 -9.26 40.14
N ALA A 64 3.07 -8.48 39.08
CA ALA A 64 2.41 -7.19 39.19
C ALA A 64 0.95 -7.32 39.66
N MET A 65 0.19 -8.25 39.08
CA MET A 65 -1.22 -8.45 39.39
C MET A 65 -1.46 -9.00 40.79
N LEU A 66 -0.59 -9.89 41.31
CA LEU A 66 -0.68 -10.36 42.69
C LEU A 66 -0.40 -9.24 43.70
N SER A 67 0.52 -8.32 43.38
CA SER A 67 0.76 -7.14 44.21
C SER A 67 -0.47 -6.22 44.24
N ILE A 68 -1.14 -6.02 43.11
CA ILE A 68 -2.38 -5.24 43.03
C ILE A 68 -3.50 -5.93 43.81
N ALA A 69 -3.71 -7.24 43.60
CA ALA A 69 -4.71 -8.02 44.32
C ALA A 69 -4.51 -7.95 45.85
N PHE A 70 -3.26 -8.00 46.32
CA PHE A 70 -2.96 -7.83 47.75
C PHE A 70 -3.34 -6.44 48.27
N LYS A 71 -3.02 -5.37 47.53
CA LYS A 71 -3.37 -3.98 47.90
C LYS A 71 -4.87 -3.76 47.93
N GLU A 72 -5.61 -4.41 47.03
CA GLU A 72 -7.08 -4.36 46.95
C GLU A 72 -7.78 -5.34 47.92
N GLY A 73 -7.02 -6.10 48.73
CA GLY A 73 -7.58 -7.09 49.66
C GLY A 73 -8.25 -8.29 48.98
N LEU A 74 -7.95 -8.54 47.71
CA LEU A 74 -8.50 -9.61 46.90
C LEU A 74 -7.64 -10.88 47.01
N LYS A 75 -8.24 -11.98 47.49
CA LYS A 75 -7.54 -13.27 47.61
C LYS A 75 -7.71 -14.10 46.35
N ILE A 76 -6.66 -14.18 45.54
CA ILE A 76 -6.62 -14.97 44.30
C ILE A 76 -5.56 -16.07 44.39
N PRO A 77 -5.93 -17.34 44.16
CA PRO A 77 -4.96 -18.42 44.01
C PRO A 77 -3.98 -18.15 42.84
N PRO A 78 -2.66 -18.32 43.03
CA PRO A 78 -1.68 -18.12 41.96
C PRO A 78 -1.92 -18.92 40.66
N PRO A 79 -2.50 -20.14 40.68
CA PRO A 79 -2.88 -20.86 39.46
C PRO A 79 -4.05 -20.21 38.72
N ALA A 80 -5.05 -19.69 39.43
CA ALA A 80 -6.16 -18.95 38.85
C ALA A 80 -5.66 -17.68 38.15
N MET A 81 -4.74 -16.95 38.79
CA MET A 81 -4.12 -15.77 38.18
C MET A 81 -3.42 -16.08 36.86
N ASN A 82 -2.80 -17.25 36.74
CA ASN A 82 -2.13 -17.68 35.52
C ASN A 82 -3.13 -17.89 34.36
N GLU A 83 -4.24 -18.58 34.64
CA GLU A 83 -5.30 -18.82 33.65
C GLU A 83 -5.93 -17.51 33.15
N ILE A 84 -6.07 -16.52 34.03
CA ILE A 84 -6.60 -15.19 33.70
C ILE A 84 -5.67 -14.46 32.72
N ILE A 85 -4.37 -14.47 33.01
CA ILE A 85 -3.37 -13.82 32.15
C ILE A 85 -3.34 -14.49 30.77
N LEU A 86 -3.45 -15.82 30.72
CA LEU A 86 -3.52 -16.57 29.47
C LEU A 86 -4.83 -16.31 28.70
N GLY A 87 -5.96 -16.25 29.41
CA GLY A 87 -7.27 -15.97 28.81
C GLY A 87 -7.37 -14.55 28.23
N ALA A 88 -6.70 -13.58 28.85
CA ALA A 88 -6.58 -12.21 28.35
C ALA A 88 -5.46 -12.04 27.31
N ASN A 89 -4.86 -13.13 26.83
CA ASN A 89 -3.77 -13.12 25.86
C ASN A 89 -2.59 -12.19 26.26
N GLN A 90 -2.25 -12.15 27.56
CA GLN A 90 -1.19 -11.31 28.13
C GLN A 90 -1.43 -9.78 27.98
N ASP A 91 -2.67 -9.36 27.74
CA ASP A 91 -3.04 -7.93 27.77
C ASP A 91 -3.23 -7.46 29.23
N VAL A 92 -2.33 -6.61 29.70
CA VAL A 92 -2.33 -6.12 31.09
C VAL A 92 -3.59 -5.31 31.42
N ARG A 93 -4.12 -4.53 30.47
CA ARG A 93 -5.34 -3.73 30.68
C ARG A 93 -6.54 -4.66 30.81
N GLN A 94 -6.64 -5.66 29.94
CA GLN A 94 -7.72 -6.65 30.01
C GLN A 94 -7.64 -7.50 31.28
N VAL A 95 -6.45 -7.91 31.71
CA VAL A 95 -6.28 -8.64 32.99
C VAL A 95 -6.76 -7.80 34.16
N LEU A 96 -6.40 -6.51 34.21
CA LEU A 96 -6.89 -5.60 35.26
C LEU A 96 -8.42 -5.43 35.21
N HIS A 97 -9.00 -5.32 34.02
CA HIS A 97 -10.44 -5.23 33.87
C HIS A 97 -11.15 -6.50 34.35
N ASN A 98 -10.64 -7.68 34.00
CA ASN A 98 -11.15 -8.95 34.47
C ASN A 98 -11.06 -9.06 36.00
N LEU A 99 -9.93 -8.65 36.59
CA LEU A 99 -9.75 -8.59 38.04
C LEU A 99 -10.75 -7.65 38.73
N SER A 100 -11.00 -6.47 38.14
CA SER A 100 -11.98 -5.50 38.64
C SER A 100 -13.41 -6.05 38.60
N MET A 101 -13.80 -6.63 37.46
CA MET A 101 -15.12 -7.26 37.27
C MET A 101 -15.34 -8.39 38.28
N TRP A 102 -14.32 -9.16 38.62
CA TRP A 102 -14.44 -10.22 39.63
C TRP A 102 -14.47 -9.72 41.05
N CYS A 103 -13.69 -8.68 41.40
CA CYS A 103 -13.80 -8.05 42.72
C CYS A 103 -15.23 -7.52 42.96
N ALA A 104 -15.89 -7.04 41.91
CA ALA A 104 -17.29 -6.61 41.96
C ALA A 104 -18.28 -7.76 42.19
N GLN A 105 -17.94 -9.00 41.83
CA GLN A 105 -18.80 -10.19 41.99
C GLN A 105 -18.54 -10.96 43.29
N SER A 106 -17.29 -11.10 43.74
CA SER A 106 -16.93 -11.80 44.98
C SER A 106 -15.50 -11.46 45.45
N LYS A 107 -15.28 -11.42 46.77
CA LYS A 107 -13.97 -11.15 47.39
C LYS A 107 -13.08 -12.40 47.59
N ALA A 108 -13.59 -13.59 47.26
CA ALA A 108 -12.85 -14.85 47.37
C ALA A 108 -13.07 -15.72 46.12
N LEU A 109 -11.97 -16.20 45.52
CA LEU A 109 -11.98 -16.95 44.25
C LEU A 109 -11.53 -18.41 44.43
N THR A 110 -12.20 -19.32 43.73
CA THR A 110 -11.82 -20.74 43.59
C THR A 110 -11.23 -21.00 42.20
N TYR A 111 -10.31 -21.97 42.10
CA TYR A 111 -9.60 -22.31 40.86
C TYR A 111 -10.53 -22.66 39.68
N ASP A 112 -11.63 -23.36 39.96
CA ASP A 112 -12.54 -23.87 38.92
C ASP A 112 -13.30 -22.75 38.18
N GLN A 113 -13.63 -21.66 38.87
CA GLN A 113 -14.28 -20.50 38.27
C GLN A 113 -13.32 -19.76 37.32
N ALA A 114 -12.06 -19.58 37.71
CA ALA A 114 -11.05 -18.95 36.85
C ALA A 114 -10.74 -19.78 35.60
N LYS A 115 -10.79 -21.12 35.69
CA LYS A 115 -10.61 -22.01 34.54
C LYS A 115 -11.79 -21.93 33.57
N ALA A 116 -13.02 -21.91 34.06
CA ALA A 116 -14.22 -21.79 33.22
C ALA A 116 -14.25 -20.44 32.47
N ASP A 117 -13.88 -19.35 33.13
CA ASP A 117 -13.85 -18.02 32.52
C ASP A 117 -12.67 -17.84 31.56
N SER A 118 -11.49 -18.42 31.85
CA SER A 118 -10.37 -18.45 30.91
C SER A 118 -10.70 -19.22 29.63
N GLN A 119 -11.43 -20.33 29.73
CA GLN A 119 -11.88 -21.08 28.55
C GLN A 119 -12.89 -20.30 27.72
N ARG A 120 -13.79 -19.53 28.35
CA ARG A 120 -14.68 -18.60 27.63
C ARG A 120 -13.88 -17.47 26.96
N ALA A 121 -12.95 -16.86 27.67
CA ALA A 121 -12.11 -15.79 27.13
C ALA A 121 -11.21 -16.27 25.97
N LYS A 122 -10.67 -17.50 26.01
CA LYS A 122 -9.90 -18.11 24.91
C LYS A 122 -10.71 -18.26 23.63
N LYS A 123 -12.03 -18.47 23.73
CA LYS A 123 -12.93 -18.54 22.56
C LYS A 123 -13.08 -17.18 21.88
N ASP A 124 -12.98 -16.09 22.64
CA ASP A 124 -13.15 -14.71 22.15
C ASP A 124 -11.83 -14.04 21.73
N ILE A 125 -10.70 -14.74 21.78
CA ILE A 125 -9.42 -14.21 21.26
C ILE A 125 -9.50 -14.14 19.74
N ARG A 126 -9.57 -12.92 19.20
CA ARG A 126 -9.34 -12.70 17.76
C ARG A 126 -7.93 -13.15 17.39
N LEU A 127 -7.85 -14.21 16.60
CA LEU A 127 -6.61 -14.67 16.00
C LEU A 127 -6.23 -13.70 14.88
N GLY A 128 -4.94 -13.36 14.79
CA GLY A 128 -4.44 -12.57 13.68
C GLY A 128 -4.45 -13.38 12.37
N PRO A 129 -4.47 -12.73 11.20
CA PRO A 129 -4.51 -13.42 9.90
C PRO A 129 -3.41 -14.48 9.70
N PHE A 130 -2.20 -14.21 10.20
CA PHE A 130 -1.08 -15.16 10.15
C PHE A 130 -1.34 -16.42 11.00
N ASP A 131 -1.91 -16.25 12.20
CA ASP A 131 -2.20 -17.36 13.12
C ASP A 131 -3.38 -18.19 12.60
N VAL A 132 -4.41 -17.54 12.07
CA VAL A 132 -5.52 -18.18 11.34
C VAL A 132 -4.97 -19.07 10.23
N THR A 133 -4.11 -18.53 9.37
CA THR A 133 -3.52 -19.25 8.23
C THR A 133 -2.76 -20.51 8.68
N ARG A 134 -1.95 -20.38 9.75
CA ARG A 134 -1.26 -21.54 10.33
C ARG A 134 -2.24 -22.60 10.82
N LYS A 135 -3.31 -22.16 11.49
CA LYS A 135 -4.33 -23.06 12.06
C LYS A 135 -5.16 -23.76 10.99
N VAL A 136 -5.45 -23.09 9.87
CA VAL A 136 -6.15 -23.66 8.71
C VAL A 136 -5.39 -24.85 8.11
N PHE A 137 -4.06 -24.76 7.98
CA PHE A 137 -3.25 -25.80 7.33
C PHE A 137 -2.60 -26.81 8.29
N ALA A 138 -2.61 -26.56 9.61
CA ALA A 138 -1.93 -27.41 10.59
C ALA A 138 -2.51 -28.83 10.64
N ALA A 139 -1.64 -29.84 10.63
CA ALA A 139 -1.97 -31.19 11.06
C ALA A 139 -1.52 -31.41 12.51
N GLY A 140 -2.46 -31.77 13.40
CA GLY A 140 -2.16 -32.06 14.80
C GLY A 140 -3.40 -32.27 15.66
N GLU A 141 -3.18 -32.46 16.96
CA GLU A 141 -4.23 -32.74 17.94
C GLU A 141 -5.22 -31.57 18.08
N GLU A 142 -4.73 -30.32 18.04
CA GLU A 142 -5.58 -29.12 18.06
C GLU A 142 -6.53 -29.02 16.85
N THR A 143 -6.09 -29.38 15.64
CA THR A 143 -6.94 -29.36 14.44
C THR A 143 -7.77 -30.63 14.27
N ALA A 144 -7.38 -31.75 14.92
CA ALA A 144 -8.15 -32.99 14.90
C ALA A 144 -9.48 -32.86 15.65
N HIS A 145 -9.53 -32.04 16.69
CA HIS A 145 -10.75 -31.77 17.47
C HIS A 145 -11.65 -30.68 16.90
N MET A 146 -11.22 -29.97 15.84
CA MET A 146 -12.02 -28.92 15.23
C MET A 146 -13.19 -29.50 14.41
N SER A 147 -14.40 -29.05 14.75
CA SER A 147 -15.59 -29.30 13.94
C SER A 147 -15.53 -28.50 12.62
N LEU A 148 -16.47 -28.79 11.71
CA LEU A 148 -16.64 -28.01 10.49
C LEU A 148 -16.91 -26.53 10.82
N MET A 149 -17.71 -26.27 11.85
CA MET A 149 -18.06 -24.92 12.27
C MET A 149 -16.83 -24.19 12.81
N ASP A 150 -16.02 -24.83 13.64
CA ASP A 150 -14.79 -24.22 14.18
C ASP A 150 -13.81 -23.83 13.07
N LYS A 151 -13.70 -24.66 12.02
CA LYS A 151 -12.86 -24.36 10.84
C LYS A 151 -13.44 -23.22 10.01
N SER A 152 -14.76 -23.17 9.88
CA SER A 152 -15.44 -22.05 9.22
C SER A 152 -15.25 -20.75 10.01
N ASP A 153 -15.30 -20.80 11.33
CA ASP A 153 -15.10 -19.64 12.21
C ASP A 153 -13.70 -19.04 12.08
N LEU A 154 -12.68 -19.84 11.70
CA LEU A 154 -11.33 -19.33 11.41
C LEU A 154 -11.34 -18.27 10.31
N PHE A 155 -12.19 -18.43 9.28
CA PHE A 155 -12.35 -17.45 8.22
C PHE A 155 -12.98 -16.15 8.73
N PHE A 156 -13.90 -16.23 9.69
CA PHE A 156 -14.63 -15.07 10.20
C PHE A 156 -13.84 -14.17 11.16
N HIS A 157 -12.65 -14.59 11.62
CA HIS A 157 -11.75 -13.68 12.35
C HIS A 157 -11.34 -12.47 11.52
N ASP A 158 -11.10 -12.67 10.22
CA ASP A 158 -10.86 -11.61 9.25
C ASP A 158 -11.25 -12.09 7.84
N TYR A 159 -12.55 -12.09 7.56
CA TYR A 159 -13.12 -12.57 6.29
C TYR A 159 -12.64 -11.74 5.08
N SER A 160 -12.15 -10.53 5.32
CA SER A 160 -11.72 -9.62 4.26
C SER A 160 -10.39 -10.04 3.65
N ILE A 161 -9.48 -10.60 4.46
CA ILE A 161 -8.11 -10.93 4.05
C ILE A 161 -7.79 -12.42 4.13
N ALA A 162 -8.54 -13.21 4.91
CA ALA A 162 -8.28 -14.64 5.11
C ALA A 162 -8.18 -15.42 3.79
N PRO A 163 -9.06 -15.24 2.78
CA PRO A 163 -8.93 -15.89 1.47
C PRO A 163 -7.58 -15.65 0.80
N LEU A 164 -7.09 -14.41 0.85
CA LEU A 164 -5.83 -14.01 0.23
C LEU A 164 -4.65 -14.69 0.93
N PHE A 165 -4.72 -14.83 2.25
CA PHE A 165 -3.70 -15.56 3.02
C PHE A 165 -3.68 -17.04 2.69
N VAL A 166 -4.84 -17.69 2.57
CA VAL A 166 -4.94 -19.10 2.18
C VAL A 166 -4.36 -19.28 0.77
N GLN A 167 -4.75 -18.42 -0.19
CA GLN A 167 -4.29 -18.47 -1.57
C GLN A 167 -2.78 -18.23 -1.74
N GLU A 168 -2.17 -17.33 -0.96
CA GLU A 168 -0.72 -17.09 -1.04
C GLU A 168 0.06 -18.28 -0.46
N ASN A 169 -0.48 -18.95 0.57
CA ASN A 169 0.30 -19.86 1.40
C ASN A 169 0.05 -21.36 1.16
N TYR A 170 -1.06 -21.76 0.50
CA TYR A 170 -1.36 -23.19 0.30
C TYR A 170 -0.26 -23.95 -0.47
N LEU A 171 0.43 -23.28 -1.39
CA LEU A 171 1.55 -23.84 -2.17
C LEU A 171 2.77 -24.21 -1.30
N HIS A 172 2.89 -23.62 -0.11
CA HIS A 172 4.01 -23.83 0.81
C HIS A 172 3.73 -24.91 1.87
N VAL A 173 2.64 -25.66 1.71
CA VAL A 173 2.26 -26.72 2.64
C VAL A 173 2.62 -28.09 2.05
N LYS A 174 3.19 -28.95 2.89
CA LYS A 174 3.40 -30.37 2.58
C LYS A 174 2.22 -31.16 3.16
N PRO A 175 1.26 -31.60 2.33
CA PRO A 175 0.08 -32.31 2.80
C PRO A 175 0.45 -33.69 3.32
N VAL A 176 -0.07 -34.04 4.50
CA VAL A 176 0.16 -35.35 5.12
C VAL A 176 -0.43 -36.47 4.26
N ALA A 177 -1.58 -36.23 3.63
CA ALA A 177 -2.25 -37.18 2.75
C ALA A 177 -1.42 -37.57 1.51
N ALA A 178 -0.49 -36.73 1.06
CA ALA A 178 0.40 -37.08 -0.05
C ALA A 178 1.51 -38.04 0.37
N GLY A 179 1.90 -38.08 1.65
CA GLY A 179 2.92 -39.02 2.16
C GLY A 179 4.27 -38.95 1.44
N GLY A 180 4.61 -37.80 0.84
CA GLY A 180 5.83 -37.63 0.03
C GLY A 180 5.69 -37.99 -1.46
N ASP A 181 4.54 -38.49 -1.91
CA ASP A 181 4.26 -38.74 -3.33
C ASP A 181 3.95 -37.44 -4.07
N MET A 182 4.82 -37.08 -5.03
CA MET A 182 4.69 -35.87 -5.83
C MET A 182 3.42 -35.85 -6.68
N LYS A 183 2.97 -37.01 -7.19
CA LYS A 183 1.77 -37.07 -8.04
C LYS A 183 0.52 -36.73 -7.23
N LYS A 184 0.41 -37.29 -6.03
CA LYS A 184 -0.68 -36.95 -5.09
C LYS A 184 -0.59 -35.52 -4.60
N HIS A 185 0.62 -35.03 -4.33
CA HIS A 185 0.84 -33.63 -3.94
C HIS A 185 0.30 -32.67 -5.00
N LEU A 186 0.69 -32.84 -6.27
CA LEU A 186 0.20 -32.01 -7.37
C LEU A 186 -1.32 -32.10 -7.56
N MET A 187 -1.90 -33.28 -7.38
CA MET A 187 -3.35 -33.46 -7.43
C MET A 187 -4.08 -32.69 -6.31
N LEU A 188 -3.55 -32.71 -5.08
CA LEU A 188 -4.12 -31.95 -3.96
C LEU A 188 -4.00 -30.44 -4.18
N LEU A 189 -2.86 -29.98 -4.71
CA LEU A 189 -2.67 -28.58 -5.11
C LEU A 189 -3.69 -28.14 -6.15
N SER A 190 -3.90 -28.94 -7.20
CA SER A 190 -4.90 -28.65 -8.24
C SER A 190 -6.29 -28.52 -7.65
N ARG A 191 -6.71 -29.46 -6.80
CA ARG A 191 -8.03 -29.42 -6.17
C ARG A 191 -8.20 -28.25 -5.22
N ALA A 192 -7.14 -27.85 -4.52
CA ALA A 192 -7.15 -26.68 -3.67
C ALA A 192 -7.26 -25.39 -4.50
N ALA A 193 -6.57 -25.33 -5.65
CA ALA A 193 -6.70 -24.22 -6.59
C ALA A 193 -8.12 -24.10 -7.16
N ASP A 194 -8.74 -25.20 -7.57
CA ASP A 194 -10.13 -25.22 -8.05
C ASP A 194 -11.09 -24.65 -6.99
N SER A 195 -10.93 -25.09 -5.73
CA SER A 195 -11.72 -24.58 -4.60
C SER A 195 -11.51 -23.09 -4.34
N ILE A 196 -10.28 -22.59 -4.46
CA ILE A 196 -9.98 -21.16 -4.31
C ILE A 196 -10.66 -20.36 -5.43
N CYS A 197 -10.69 -20.87 -6.66
CA CYS A 197 -11.41 -20.26 -7.77
C CYS A 197 -12.93 -20.21 -7.52
N ASP A 198 -13.52 -21.28 -6.98
CA ASP A 198 -14.92 -21.27 -6.56
C ASP A 198 -15.17 -20.20 -5.47
N GLY A 199 -14.24 -20.05 -4.54
CA GLY A 199 -14.26 -19.00 -3.52
C GLY A 199 -14.23 -17.57 -4.09
N ASP A 200 -13.45 -17.35 -5.15
CA ASP A 200 -13.35 -16.07 -5.87
C ASP A 200 -14.66 -15.74 -6.62
N LEU A 201 -15.30 -16.73 -7.24
CA LEU A 201 -16.62 -16.55 -7.86
C LEU A 201 -17.68 -16.12 -6.83
N VAL A 202 -17.65 -16.74 -5.64
CA VAL A 202 -18.55 -16.36 -4.54
C VAL A 202 -18.21 -14.96 -4.03
N ASP A 203 -16.94 -14.61 -3.87
CA ASP A 203 -16.50 -13.25 -3.46
C ASP A 203 -17.02 -12.18 -4.44
N ASN A 204 -16.89 -12.43 -5.75
CA ASN A 204 -17.40 -11.53 -6.78
C ASN A 204 -18.93 -11.37 -6.69
N GLN A 205 -19.66 -12.48 -6.47
CA GLN A 205 -21.11 -12.42 -6.28
C GLN A 205 -21.52 -11.68 -5.00
N ILE A 206 -20.76 -11.81 -3.91
CA ILE A 206 -20.98 -11.07 -2.67
C ILE A 206 -20.80 -9.57 -2.92
N ARG A 207 -19.69 -9.16 -3.52
CA ARG A 207 -19.35 -7.74 -3.70
C ARG A 207 -20.24 -7.04 -4.72
N SER A 208 -20.55 -7.70 -5.84
CA SER A 208 -21.42 -7.12 -6.88
C SER A 208 -22.86 -6.90 -6.42
N LYS A 209 -23.41 -7.78 -5.56
CA LYS A 209 -24.81 -7.71 -5.10
C LYS A 209 -24.96 -7.31 -3.64
N GLN A 210 -23.86 -7.05 -2.93
CA GLN A 210 -23.83 -6.82 -1.48
C GLN A 210 -24.53 -7.92 -0.67
N ASN A 211 -24.45 -9.18 -1.15
CA ASN A 211 -25.16 -10.30 -0.55
C ASN A 211 -24.29 -11.06 0.46
N TRP A 212 -24.20 -10.53 1.68
CA TRP A 212 -23.38 -11.08 2.77
C TRP A 212 -23.83 -12.46 3.28
N SER A 213 -25.02 -12.93 2.90
CA SER A 213 -25.51 -14.27 3.28
C SER A 213 -24.65 -15.41 2.70
N LEU A 214 -23.84 -15.12 1.67
CA LEU A 214 -22.95 -16.09 1.03
C LEU A 214 -21.58 -16.22 1.72
N LEU A 215 -21.27 -15.43 2.75
CA LEU A 215 -20.00 -15.52 3.47
C LEU A 215 -19.69 -16.92 4.01
N PRO A 216 -20.64 -17.69 4.58
CA PRO A 216 -20.37 -19.07 4.97
C PRO A 216 -19.97 -19.96 3.78
N THR A 217 -20.58 -19.75 2.62
CA THR A 217 -20.22 -20.47 1.39
C THR A 217 -18.81 -20.12 0.93
N GLN A 218 -18.44 -18.84 0.98
CA GLN A 218 -17.06 -18.40 0.70
C GLN A 218 -16.08 -19.02 1.70
N ALA A 219 -16.41 -19.08 3.00
CA ALA A 219 -15.56 -19.68 4.01
C ALA A 219 -15.23 -21.15 3.70
N ILE A 220 -16.21 -21.91 3.19
CA ILE A 220 -15.99 -23.30 2.77
C ILE A 220 -15.02 -23.38 1.60
N TYR A 221 -15.28 -22.66 0.50
CA TYR A 221 -14.46 -22.76 -0.72
C TYR A 221 -13.09 -22.10 -0.61
N ALA A 222 -13.00 -20.95 0.06
CA ALA A 222 -11.78 -20.15 0.12
C ALA A 222 -10.86 -20.48 1.32
N SER A 223 -11.34 -21.25 2.30
CA SER A 223 -10.56 -21.55 3.53
C SER A 223 -10.64 -23.01 3.95
N VAL A 224 -11.84 -23.53 4.26
CA VAL A 224 -11.98 -24.86 4.86
C VAL A 224 -11.56 -25.97 3.89
N LEU A 225 -12.09 -25.96 2.67
CA LEU A 225 -11.81 -27.01 1.69
C LEU A 225 -10.32 -27.02 1.25
N PRO A 226 -9.68 -25.87 0.94
CA PRO A 226 -8.23 -25.82 0.73
C PRO A 226 -7.43 -26.28 1.96
N GLY A 227 -7.89 -25.92 3.16
CA GLY A 227 -7.27 -26.34 4.43
C GLY A 227 -7.29 -27.85 4.64
N GLU A 228 -8.40 -28.53 4.31
CA GLU A 228 -8.49 -29.99 4.36
C GLU A 228 -7.63 -30.68 3.31
N LEU A 229 -7.66 -30.20 2.07
CA LEU A 229 -6.90 -30.78 0.96
C LEU A 229 -5.39 -30.65 1.18
N MET A 230 -4.96 -29.48 1.67
CA MET A 230 -3.55 -29.17 1.90
C MET A 230 -3.10 -29.38 3.34
N ARG A 231 -3.91 -30.04 4.17
CA ARG A 231 -3.60 -30.26 5.60
C ARG A 231 -2.24 -30.93 5.80
N GLY A 232 -1.35 -30.27 6.54
CA GLY A 232 -0.06 -30.85 6.85
C GLY A 232 0.93 -29.91 7.52
N TYR A 233 2.16 -29.93 7.04
CA TYR A 233 3.25 -29.14 7.60
C TYR A 233 3.62 -27.99 6.67
N MET A 234 3.58 -26.77 7.20
CA MET A 234 3.95 -25.58 6.46
C MET A 234 5.47 -25.40 6.48
N THR A 235 6.11 -25.29 5.31
CA THR A 235 7.58 -25.30 5.23
C THR A 235 8.21 -24.00 5.72
N GLN A 236 7.46 -22.90 5.73
CA GLN A 236 7.91 -21.58 6.13
C GLN A 236 6.79 -20.84 6.88
N PHE A 237 7.15 -19.76 7.57
CA PHE A 237 6.15 -18.89 8.18
C PHE A 237 5.23 -18.28 7.10
N PRO A 238 3.91 -18.11 7.35
CA PRO A 238 3.01 -17.54 6.36
C PRO A 238 3.49 -16.19 5.86
N SER A 239 3.54 -16.07 4.54
CA SER A 239 3.82 -14.82 3.86
C SER A 239 2.54 -14.00 3.75
N PHE A 240 2.70 -12.68 3.84
CA PHE A 240 1.61 -11.76 3.61
C PHE A 240 1.17 -11.81 2.13
N PRO A 241 -0.14 -11.71 1.83
CA PRO A 241 -0.62 -11.80 0.45
C PRO A 241 -0.01 -10.74 -0.46
N SER A 242 0.67 -11.19 -1.51
CA SER A 242 1.32 -10.32 -2.48
C SER A 242 0.31 -9.68 -3.45
N TRP A 243 -0.87 -10.30 -3.58
CA TRP A 243 -1.95 -9.87 -4.48
C TRP A 243 -2.31 -8.39 -4.31
N LEU A 244 -2.41 -7.87 -3.09
CA LEU A 244 -2.77 -6.47 -2.82
C LEU A 244 -1.78 -5.49 -3.47
N GLY A 245 -0.47 -5.76 -3.32
CA GLY A 245 0.57 -4.96 -3.95
C GLY A 245 0.56 -5.09 -5.47
N LYS A 246 0.29 -6.29 -5.98
CA LYS A 246 0.18 -6.55 -7.42
C LYS A 246 -1.02 -5.84 -8.03
N HIS A 247 -2.19 -5.91 -7.41
CA HIS A 247 -3.40 -5.23 -7.85
C HIS A 247 -3.20 -3.70 -7.91
N SER A 248 -2.56 -3.12 -6.88
CA SER A 248 -2.20 -1.70 -6.90
C SER A 248 -1.24 -1.36 -8.06
N SER A 249 -0.22 -2.19 -8.29
CA SER A 249 0.69 -1.99 -9.41
C SER A 249 -0.01 -2.11 -10.76
N THR A 250 -0.96 -3.04 -10.90
CA THR A 250 -1.81 -3.17 -12.10
C THR A 250 -2.57 -1.88 -12.35
N GLY A 251 -3.25 -1.32 -11.33
CA GLY A 251 -3.95 -0.03 -11.46
C GLY A 251 -3.02 1.14 -11.79
N LYS A 252 -1.80 1.17 -11.25
CA LYS A 252 -0.79 2.17 -11.62
C LYS A 252 -0.41 2.06 -13.10
N HIS A 253 -0.04 0.87 -13.56
CA HIS A 253 0.34 0.65 -14.96
C HIS A 253 -0.83 0.93 -15.91
N ASP A 254 -2.04 0.56 -15.51
CA ASP A 254 -3.27 0.80 -16.26
C ASP A 254 -3.51 2.31 -16.48
N ARG A 255 -3.34 3.15 -15.45
CA ARG A 255 -3.41 4.62 -15.58
C ARG A 255 -2.31 5.17 -16.49
N ILE A 256 -1.07 4.73 -16.30
CA ILE A 256 0.05 5.16 -17.15
C ILE A 256 -0.23 4.89 -18.64
N VAL A 257 -0.69 3.69 -18.97
CA VAL A 257 -0.99 3.35 -20.37
C VAL A 257 -2.16 4.17 -20.91
N GLN A 258 -3.13 4.51 -20.06
CA GLN A 258 -4.23 5.41 -20.42
C GLN A 258 -3.71 6.81 -20.76
N ASP A 259 -2.86 7.39 -19.89
CA ASP A 259 -2.29 8.72 -20.07
C ASP A 259 -1.43 8.79 -21.34
N LEU A 260 -0.59 7.77 -21.57
CA LEU A 260 0.17 7.63 -22.81
C LEU A 260 -0.74 7.58 -24.05
N SER A 261 -1.84 6.84 -23.97
CA SER A 261 -2.81 6.76 -25.07
C SER A 261 -3.45 8.12 -25.36
N LEU A 262 -3.76 8.91 -24.32
CA LEU A 262 -4.31 10.25 -24.45
C LEU A 262 -3.29 11.23 -25.03
N HIS A 263 -2.04 11.18 -24.57
CA HIS A 263 -0.96 12.02 -25.12
C HIS A 263 -0.73 11.77 -26.60
N MET A 264 -0.72 10.51 -26.98
CA MET A 264 -0.43 10.12 -28.36
C MET A 264 -1.63 10.33 -29.32
N SER A 265 -2.82 10.63 -28.80
CA SER A 265 -4.09 10.62 -29.54
C SER A 265 -4.13 11.53 -30.78
N LEU A 266 -3.42 12.66 -30.77
CA LEU A 266 -3.36 13.59 -31.91
C LEU A 266 -2.57 13.04 -33.11
N ARG A 267 -1.69 12.05 -32.88
CA ARG A 267 -0.88 11.41 -33.94
C ARG A 267 -1.25 9.97 -34.22
N THR A 268 -1.90 9.32 -33.27
CA THR A 268 -2.28 7.92 -33.40
C THR A 268 -3.68 7.71 -32.84
N TYR A 269 -4.52 7.04 -33.62
CA TYR A 269 -5.79 6.55 -33.15
C TYR A 269 -5.58 5.14 -32.59
N SER A 270 -5.32 5.04 -31.29
CA SER A 270 -4.99 3.78 -30.63
C SER A 270 -5.81 3.60 -29.37
N SER A 271 -6.24 2.36 -29.13
CA SER A 271 -6.77 1.95 -27.84
C SER A 271 -5.63 1.76 -26.83
N LYS A 272 -5.96 1.86 -25.55
CA LYS A 272 -5.07 1.50 -24.43
C LYS A 272 -4.40 0.13 -24.62
N ARG A 273 -5.16 -0.86 -25.07
CA ARG A 273 -4.68 -2.23 -25.29
C ARG A 273 -3.62 -2.27 -26.38
N THR A 274 -3.86 -1.60 -27.50
CA THR A 274 -2.93 -1.51 -28.62
C THR A 274 -1.66 -0.76 -28.22
N VAL A 275 -1.79 0.31 -27.42
CA VAL A 275 -0.61 1.01 -26.87
C VAL A 275 0.24 0.06 -26.05
N ASN A 276 -0.37 -0.70 -25.13
CA ASN A 276 0.35 -1.62 -24.24
C ASN A 276 1.03 -2.78 -24.97
N MET A 277 0.30 -3.44 -25.88
CA MET A 277 0.77 -4.67 -26.52
C MET A 277 1.72 -4.41 -27.68
N ASP A 278 1.47 -3.36 -28.48
CA ASP A 278 2.12 -3.20 -29.79
C ASP A 278 3.06 -1.99 -29.80
N TYR A 279 2.63 -0.83 -29.30
CA TYR A 279 3.40 0.41 -29.44
C TYR A 279 4.48 0.57 -28.36
N LEU A 280 4.19 0.20 -27.11
CA LEU A 280 5.02 0.53 -25.95
C LEU A 280 6.48 0.08 -26.11
N SER A 281 6.68 -1.16 -26.57
CA SER A 281 8.03 -1.71 -26.78
C SER A 281 8.79 -0.99 -27.90
N HIS A 282 8.09 -0.62 -28.98
CA HIS A 282 8.68 0.06 -30.12
C HIS A 282 9.02 1.51 -29.79
N ILE A 283 8.15 2.20 -29.06
CA ILE A 283 8.38 3.57 -28.58
C ILE A 283 9.57 3.58 -27.62
N ARG A 284 9.60 2.68 -26.63
CA ARG A 284 10.76 2.53 -25.72
C ARG A 284 12.06 2.40 -26.51
N ASP A 285 12.07 1.51 -27.51
CA ASP A 285 13.26 1.24 -28.30
C ASP A 285 13.64 2.43 -29.20
N ALA A 286 12.67 3.14 -29.78
CA ALA A 286 12.89 4.36 -30.55
C ALA A 286 13.45 5.50 -29.68
N LEU A 287 13.08 5.56 -28.40
CA LEU A 287 13.57 6.54 -27.44
C LEU A 287 14.98 6.19 -26.92
N VAL A 288 15.25 4.93 -26.57
CA VAL A 288 16.49 4.51 -25.88
C VAL A 288 17.62 4.14 -26.85
N ARG A 289 17.34 3.48 -27.97
CA ARG A 289 18.40 3.02 -28.90
C ARG A 289 19.27 4.17 -29.40
N PRO A 290 18.74 5.34 -29.82
CA PRO A 290 19.57 6.45 -30.29
C PRO A 290 20.52 6.99 -29.20
N LEU A 291 20.04 7.06 -27.95
CA LEU A 291 20.86 7.49 -26.80
C LEU A 291 21.96 6.49 -26.48
N THR A 292 21.70 5.20 -26.71
CA THR A 292 22.67 4.11 -26.45
C THR A 292 23.76 4.07 -27.52
N SER A 293 23.41 4.18 -28.80
CA SER A 293 24.36 4.02 -29.91
C SER A 293 25.16 5.28 -30.22
N GLN A 294 24.58 6.47 -30.04
CA GLN A 294 25.14 7.73 -30.55
C GLN A 294 25.23 8.83 -29.47
N GLY A 295 24.90 8.50 -28.22
CA GLY A 295 25.15 9.35 -27.05
C GLY A 295 24.46 10.72 -27.12
N VAL A 296 25.20 11.77 -26.77
CA VAL A 296 24.68 13.14 -26.57
C VAL A 296 24.15 13.77 -27.86
N GLU A 297 24.70 13.41 -29.03
CA GLU A 297 24.35 14.04 -30.31
C GLU A 297 22.92 13.76 -30.75
N ARG A 298 22.34 12.62 -30.32
CA ARG A 298 20.96 12.24 -30.65
C ARG A 298 19.92 12.66 -29.62
N ALA A 299 20.30 13.35 -28.55
CA ALA A 299 19.35 13.82 -27.54
C ALA A 299 18.23 14.70 -28.15
N GLN A 300 18.58 15.60 -29.08
CA GLN A 300 17.60 16.44 -29.79
C GLN A 300 16.64 15.64 -30.68
N HIS A 301 17.10 14.53 -31.26
CA HIS A 301 16.24 13.67 -32.07
C HIS A 301 15.19 12.96 -31.20
N VAL A 302 15.59 12.49 -30.02
CA VAL A 302 14.67 11.87 -29.05
C VAL A 302 13.65 12.89 -28.55
N ILE A 303 14.08 14.12 -28.22
CA ILE A 303 13.18 15.21 -27.83
C ILE A 303 12.18 15.52 -28.94
N LYS A 304 12.64 15.62 -30.19
CA LYS A 304 11.74 15.82 -31.34
C LYS A 304 10.73 14.68 -31.51
N LEU A 305 11.12 13.43 -31.23
CA LEU A 305 10.21 12.29 -31.26
C LEU A 305 9.18 12.39 -30.13
N MET A 306 9.60 12.76 -28.93
CA MET A 306 8.69 13.03 -27.82
C MET A 306 7.69 14.13 -28.18
N ASP A 307 8.15 15.26 -28.73
CA ASP A 307 7.29 16.36 -29.21
C ASP A 307 6.33 15.92 -30.31
N THR A 308 6.77 15.03 -31.21
CA THR A 308 5.93 14.55 -32.30
C THR A 308 4.71 13.84 -31.74
N TYR A 309 4.88 13.02 -30.71
CA TYR A 309 3.84 12.24 -30.03
C TYR A 309 3.30 12.89 -28.75
N TYR A 310 3.64 14.16 -28.50
CA TYR A 310 3.23 14.92 -27.32
C TYR A 310 3.55 14.23 -25.99
N LEU A 311 4.67 13.49 -25.94
CA LEU A 311 5.14 12.80 -24.74
C LEU A 311 5.93 13.75 -23.84
N MET A 312 5.66 13.66 -22.54
CA MET A 312 6.34 14.40 -21.50
C MET A 312 7.55 13.63 -20.98
N LYS A 313 8.39 14.32 -20.20
CA LYS A 313 9.49 13.68 -19.47
C LYS A 313 8.99 12.57 -18.53
N GLU A 314 7.85 12.78 -17.89
CA GLU A 314 7.21 11.77 -17.02
C GLU A 314 6.81 10.53 -17.82
N ASP A 315 6.24 10.71 -19.02
CA ASP A 315 5.92 9.61 -19.93
C ASP A 315 7.16 8.82 -20.34
N PHE A 316 8.27 9.50 -20.58
CA PHE A 316 9.53 8.83 -20.90
C PHE A 316 9.94 7.87 -19.77
N GLU A 317 9.87 8.31 -18.52
CA GLU A 317 10.21 7.48 -17.35
C GLU A 317 9.19 6.34 -17.16
N ASN A 318 7.90 6.66 -17.31
CA ASN A 318 6.78 5.72 -17.24
C ASN A 318 6.89 4.60 -18.30
N ILE A 319 7.24 4.93 -19.55
CA ILE A 319 7.47 3.95 -20.62
C ILE A 319 8.60 2.99 -20.24
N MET A 320 9.67 3.48 -19.60
CA MET A 320 10.78 2.61 -19.14
C MET A 320 10.34 1.64 -18.04
N GLU A 321 9.47 2.09 -17.13
CA GLU A 321 8.94 1.27 -16.03
C GLU A 321 8.00 0.18 -16.56
N VAL A 322 6.95 0.56 -17.31
CA VAL A 322 5.91 -0.35 -17.80
C VAL A 322 6.49 -1.39 -18.77
N SER A 323 7.51 -1.03 -19.54
CA SER A 323 8.12 -1.93 -20.52
C SER A 323 9.15 -2.91 -19.94
N SER A 324 9.27 -2.99 -18.61
CA SER A 324 10.25 -3.85 -17.94
C SER A 324 9.64 -5.20 -17.53
N TRP A 325 10.22 -6.29 -18.04
CA TRP A 325 9.72 -7.65 -17.82
C TRP A 325 10.70 -8.47 -16.99
N GLY A 326 10.22 -9.17 -15.97
CA GLY A 326 11.00 -10.10 -15.15
C GLY A 326 12.09 -9.45 -14.29
N GLY A 327 11.90 -8.19 -13.86
CA GLY A 327 12.85 -7.48 -12.99
C GLY A 327 14.19 -7.12 -13.66
N LYS A 328 14.26 -7.19 -14.99
CA LYS A 328 15.48 -6.81 -15.72
C LYS A 328 15.67 -5.29 -15.68
N PRO A 329 16.90 -4.79 -15.44
CA PRO A 329 17.19 -3.37 -15.49
C PRO A 329 16.81 -2.76 -16.84
N SER A 330 16.20 -1.57 -16.84
CA SER A 330 15.81 -0.88 -18.07
C SER A 330 17.03 -0.57 -18.94
N ALA A 331 16.89 -0.57 -20.26
CA ALA A 331 17.98 -0.19 -21.17
C ALA A 331 18.47 1.25 -20.89
N PHE A 332 17.56 2.14 -20.45
CA PHE A 332 17.90 3.50 -20.02
C PHE A 332 18.79 3.53 -18.77
N SER A 333 18.60 2.60 -17.81
CA SER A 333 19.43 2.54 -16.60
C SER A 333 20.92 2.32 -16.92
N LYS A 334 21.23 1.59 -18.00
CA LYS A 334 22.59 1.28 -18.47
C LYS A 334 23.29 2.43 -19.19
N LEU A 335 22.59 3.51 -19.52
CA LEU A 335 23.20 4.67 -20.18
C LEU A 335 24.17 5.41 -19.24
N ASP A 336 25.23 5.96 -19.83
CA ASP A 336 26.19 6.85 -19.16
C ASP A 336 25.44 8.02 -18.48
N PRO A 337 25.68 8.27 -17.17
CA PRO A 337 25.14 9.44 -16.47
C PRO A 337 25.32 10.77 -17.21
N LYS A 338 26.41 10.94 -17.96
CA LYS A 338 26.67 12.14 -18.77
C LYS A 338 25.62 12.34 -19.87
N VAL A 339 25.18 11.26 -20.52
CA VAL A 339 24.14 11.29 -21.57
C VAL A 339 22.78 11.61 -20.96
N LYS A 340 22.44 11.01 -19.81
CA LYS A 340 21.19 11.31 -19.08
C LYS A 340 21.10 12.77 -18.65
N ALA A 341 22.21 13.32 -18.14
CA ALA A 341 22.29 14.72 -17.73
C ALA A 341 22.16 15.67 -18.94
N ALA A 342 22.82 15.35 -20.06
CA ALA A 342 22.73 16.13 -21.28
C ALA A 342 21.31 16.12 -21.87
N PHE A 343 20.66 14.94 -21.92
CA PHE A 343 19.27 14.80 -22.34
C PHE A 343 18.32 15.65 -21.49
N THR A 344 18.43 15.57 -20.16
CA THR A 344 17.58 16.35 -19.24
C THR A 344 17.75 17.86 -19.41
N ARG A 345 19.00 18.33 -19.59
CA ARG A 345 19.28 19.77 -19.84
C ARG A 345 18.74 20.24 -21.19
N ALA A 346 18.83 19.39 -22.22
CA ALA A 346 18.32 19.70 -23.55
C ALA A 346 16.80 19.79 -23.56
N TYR A 347 16.11 18.84 -22.91
CA TYR A 347 14.65 18.85 -22.75
C TYR A 347 14.19 20.13 -22.06
N ASN A 348 14.75 20.47 -20.88
CA ASN A 348 14.35 21.67 -20.13
C ASN A 348 14.62 23.01 -20.85
N LYS A 349 15.39 23.02 -21.94
CA LYS A 349 15.68 24.23 -22.72
C LYS A 349 14.56 24.54 -23.73
N GLU A 350 13.78 23.54 -24.12
CA GLU A 350 12.73 23.65 -25.12
C GLU A 350 11.34 23.69 -24.45
N ALA A 351 10.38 24.31 -25.14
CA ALA A 351 8.99 24.33 -24.69
C ALA A 351 8.23 23.20 -25.39
N HIS A 352 7.65 22.31 -24.59
CA HIS A 352 6.93 21.11 -25.02
C HIS A 352 5.42 21.34 -24.88
N LEU A 353 4.66 20.98 -25.92
CA LEU A 353 3.20 21.14 -25.96
C LEU A 353 2.54 19.86 -25.46
N THR A 354 1.46 19.97 -24.68
CA THR A 354 0.59 18.86 -24.30
C THR A 354 -0.71 18.89 -25.11
N PRO A 355 -1.36 17.74 -25.35
CA PRO A 355 -2.60 17.67 -26.12
C PRO A 355 -3.84 18.06 -25.31
N TYR A 356 -3.69 18.29 -24.00
CA TYR A 356 -4.71 18.81 -23.12
C TYR A 356 -4.17 19.97 -22.28
N SER A 357 -5.07 20.83 -21.79
CA SER A 357 -4.73 21.93 -20.89
C SER A 357 -4.33 21.36 -19.53
N LEU A 358 -3.08 21.59 -19.12
CA LEU A 358 -2.68 21.42 -17.74
C LEU A 358 -3.34 22.55 -16.96
N GLN A 359 -4.47 22.29 -16.29
CA GLN A 359 -4.97 23.23 -15.29
C GLN A 359 -3.90 23.36 -14.22
N VAL A 360 -3.11 24.44 -14.30
CA VAL A 360 -2.22 24.85 -13.23
C VAL A 360 -3.13 25.26 -12.10
N VAL A 361 -3.39 24.36 -11.16
CA VAL A 361 -4.03 24.69 -9.89
C VAL A 361 -3.05 25.60 -9.16
N LYS A 362 -3.16 26.91 -9.39
CA LYS A 362 -2.60 27.91 -8.49
C LYS A 362 -3.31 27.69 -7.17
N THR A 363 -2.60 27.16 -6.18
CA THR A 363 -3.03 27.20 -4.78
C THR A 363 -3.17 28.65 -4.35
N SER A 364 -4.34 29.24 -4.56
CA SER A 364 -4.75 30.49 -3.92
C SER A 364 -5.44 30.18 -2.60
N ARG A 365 -4.99 30.87 -1.56
CA ARG A 365 -5.54 30.81 -0.19
C ARG A 365 -7.04 31.13 -0.15
N LEU A 366 -7.75 30.32 0.64
CA LEU A 366 -8.97 30.58 1.44
C LEU A 366 -10.10 31.45 0.86
N SER A 367 -11.25 30.82 0.61
CA SER A 367 -12.56 31.31 1.13
C SER A 367 -13.58 30.16 1.22
N THR A 368 -14.48 30.31 2.18
CA THR A 368 -15.41 29.34 2.78
C THR A 368 -16.79 29.26 2.11
N GLY A 369 -17.35 28.04 1.99
CA GLY A 369 -18.81 27.77 1.93
C GLY A 369 -19.35 27.13 0.62
N PRO A 370 -20.55 26.51 0.64
CA PRO A 370 -20.69 25.04 0.69
C PRO A 370 -21.54 24.40 -0.43
N ALA A 371 -21.26 23.14 -0.79
CA ALA A 371 -22.19 22.10 -1.34
C ALA A 371 -21.36 20.84 -1.71
N LEU A 372 -21.61 19.67 -1.09
CA LEU A 372 -22.36 18.49 -1.64
C LEU A 372 -21.73 17.91 -2.93
N ASP A 373 -21.44 16.62 -3.12
CA ASP A 373 -21.47 15.37 -2.32
C ASP A 373 -20.77 14.29 -3.20
N SER A 374 -20.54 13.10 -2.63
CA SER A 374 -20.32 11.80 -3.29
C SER A 374 -18.88 11.37 -3.64
N GLU A 375 -18.38 10.42 -2.85
CA GLU A 375 -17.43 9.40 -3.29
C GLU A 375 -18.11 8.02 -3.19
N TYR A 376 -17.68 7.14 -4.10
CA TYR A 376 -18.15 5.78 -4.40
C TYR A 376 -19.30 5.68 -5.40
N SER A 377 -18.94 5.68 -6.69
CA SER A 377 -19.56 4.77 -7.65
C SER A 377 -18.51 4.28 -8.65
N GLU A 378 -18.50 2.96 -8.81
CA GLU A 378 -17.96 2.31 -9.99
C GLU A 378 -18.78 2.73 -11.22
N GLU A 379 -18.08 2.81 -12.36
CA GLU A 379 -18.58 2.78 -13.74
C GLU A 379 -19.20 4.02 -14.43
N PHE A 380 -18.87 4.05 -15.73
CA PHE A 380 -19.49 4.69 -16.89
C PHE A 380 -19.27 6.18 -17.21
N GLN A 381 -18.89 6.36 -18.49
CA GLN A 381 -18.90 7.60 -19.25
C GLN A 381 -20.31 8.20 -19.24
N GLU A 382 -20.38 9.52 -19.08
CA GLU A 382 -21.35 10.32 -19.82
C GLU A 382 -20.72 11.67 -20.17
N ASP A 383 -20.86 11.99 -21.45
CA ASP A 383 -20.49 13.22 -22.12
C ASP A 383 -21.58 14.24 -21.76
N ASP A 384 -21.22 15.41 -21.21
CA ASP A 384 -22.04 16.58 -21.50
C ASP A 384 -21.26 17.88 -21.42
N THR A 385 -21.37 18.59 -22.54
CA THR A 385 -20.90 19.95 -22.78
C THR A 385 -21.69 20.95 -21.95
N GLN A 386 -21.02 21.83 -21.21
CA GLN A 386 -21.52 23.19 -21.02
C GLN A 386 -20.39 24.19 -20.80
N SER A 387 -20.33 25.13 -21.74
CA SER A 387 -19.44 26.28 -21.80
C SER A 387 -19.93 27.40 -20.88
N GLU A 388 -19.05 27.98 -20.07
CA GLU A 388 -19.13 29.39 -19.71
C GLU A 388 -17.77 30.06 -19.80
N LYS A 389 -17.80 31.30 -20.30
CA LYS A 389 -16.68 32.12 -20.74
C LYS A 389 -16.12 32.90 -19.56
N GLU A 390 -14.82 32.81 -19.32
CA GLU A 390 -14.05 33.91 -18.73
C GLU A 390 -12.85 34.23 -19.64
N GLN A 391 -12.58 35.52 -19.79
CA GLN A 391 -11.62 36.08 -20.76
C GLN A 391 -10.19 35.74 -20.36
N ASP A 392 -9.59 34.80 -21.08
CA ASP A 392 -8.16 34.50 -20.98
C ASP A 392 -7.31 35.60 -21.61
N THR A 393 -6.36 36.09 -20.82
CA THR A 393 -5.24 36.88 -21.33
C THR A 393 -4.24 35.93 -22.01
N VAL A 394 -3.78 36.30 -23.20
CA VAL A 394 -2.97 35.51 -24.17
C VAL A 394 -1.57 35.11 -23.65
N GLU A 395 -1.29 35.25 -22.35
CA GLU A 395 0.03 35.04 -21.75
C GLU A 395 0.18 33.73 -20.98
N THR A 396 -0.90 32.97 -20.77
CA THR A 396 -0.89 31.71 -20.00
C THR A 396 -1.40 30.48 -20.76
N ASP A 397 -1.51 30.56 -22.08
CA ASP A 397 -1.95 29.42 -22.90
C ASP A 397 -0.76 28.55 -23.33
N ALA A 398 -0.68 27.35 -22.76
CA ALA A 398 0.31 26.33 -23.11
C ALA A 398 0.16 25.80 -24.55
N MET A 399 -0.90 26.17 -25.28
CA MET A 399 -1.08 25.84 -26.70
C MET A 399 -0.37 26.81 -27.66
N ILE A 400 0.17 27.94 -27.17
CA ILE A 400 0.71 29.01 -28.03
C ILE A 400 2.24 29.14 -27.91
N LYS A 401 2.96 28.76 -28.96
CA LYS A 401 4.42 28.94 -29.07
C LYS A 401 4.77 30.36 -29.54
N LYS A 402 5.11 31.29 -28.63
CA LYS A 402 5.67 32.61 -29.01
C LYS A 402 7.13 32.46 -29.52
N LYS A 403 7.40 32.94 -30.74
CA LYS A 403 8.77 33.14 -31.24
C LYS A 403 9.42 34.33 -30.52
N THR A 404 10.50 34.10 -29.78
CA THR A 404 11.32 35.16 -29.20
C THR A 404 12.00 35.99 -30.29
N ARG A 405 11.60 37.26 -30.45
CA ARG A 405 12.36 38.27 -31.19
C ARG A 405 13.43 38.86 -30.27
N SER A 406 14.68 38.83 -30.72
CA SER A 406 15.82 39.49 -30.08
C SER A 406 15.76 40.99 -30.28
N SER A 407 15.73 41.79 -29.20
CA SER A 407 15.98 43.23 -29.26
C SER A 407 17.04 43.62 -28.22
N LYS A 408 18.25 43.90 -28.71
CA LYS A 408 19.24 44.73 -28.01
C LYS A 408 18.68 46.15 -27.82
N PRO A 409 19.05 46.87 -26.75
CA PRO A 409 19.15 48.32 -26.81
C PRO A 409 20.62 48.77 -26.92
N SER A 410 20.80 49.79 -27.73
CA SER A 410 22.03 50.52 -28.06
C SER A 410 22.48 51.50 -26.97
N LYS A 411 23.78 51.79 -26.97
CA LYS A 411 24.52 52.74 -26.11
C LYS A 411 24.16 54.22 -26.31
N SER A 412 24.34 55.01 -25.25
CA SER A 412 24.97 56.35 -25.22
C SER A 412 25.78 56.46 -23.91
N GLU A 413 27.13 56.45 -23.95
CA GLU A 413 28.08 57.59 -23.86
C GLU A 413 27.82 58.55 -22.67
N ARG A 414 28.77 59.05 -21.86
CA ARG A 414 30.23 58.94 -21.58
C ARG A 414 30.40 59.82 -20.31
N GLU A 415 31.22 59.50 -19.30
CA GLU A 415 32.59 60.03 -19.07
C GLU A 415 33.07 59.52 -17.68
N LYS A 416 34.28 58.90 -17.60
CA LYS A 416 35.52 59.35 -16.93
C LYS A 416 35.36 59.66 -15.40
N GLU A 417 36.22 59.26 -14.47
CA GLU A 417 37.62 58.83 -14.51
C GLU A 417 38.05 58.26 -13.13
N SER A 418 38.82 57.17 -13.16
CA SER A 418 40.06 56.95 -12.39
C SER A 418 40.09 56.55 -10.89
N LYS A 419 41.06 55.63 -10.66
CA LYS A 419 41.92 55.37 -9.47
C LYS A 419 41.54 54.27 -8.46
N LYS A 420 42.18 53.11 -8.70
CA LYS A 420 43.15 52.40 -7.84
C LYS A 420 42.94 52.41 -6.32
N GLY A 421 42.94 51.20 -5.72
CA GLY A 421 43.92 50.89 -4.68
C GLY A 421 43.46 50.07 -3.47
N LYS A 422 44.02 48.84 -3.41
CA LYS A 422 44.51 48.08 -2.23
C LYS A 422 43.54 47.72 -1.09
N GLY A 423 43.52 46.42 -0.78
CA GLY A 423 42.71 45.80 0.24
C GLY A 423 43.13 46.04 1.69
N LYS A 424 42.38 45.41 2.61
CA LYS A 424 42.90 44.89 3.88
C LYS A 424 41.86 44.01 4.57
N ASN A 425 42.35 42.83 4.94
CA ASN A 425 42.13 42.04 6.16
C ASN A 425 40.76 41.94 6.83
N TRP A 426 40.42 40.66 6.98
CA TRP A 426 39.53 40.04 7.94
C TRP A 426 40.15 40.01 9.36
N LYS A 427 39.40 40.49 10.35
CA LYS A 427 39.32 40.07 11.77
C LYS A 427 37.86 40.41 12.13
N LYS A 428 37.06 39.57 12.77
CA LYS A 428 37.27 38.57 13.79
C LYS A 428 36.10 37.58 13.74
#